data_AF-A0A0P7TGE9-F1
#
_entry.id   AF-A0A0P7TGE9-F1
#
_cell.length_a   1.000
_cell.length_b   1.000
_cell.length_c   1.000
_cell.angle_alpha   90.00
_cell.angle_beta   90.00
_cell.angle_gamma   90.00
#
_symmetry.space_group_name_H-M   'P 1'
#
loop_
_entity.id
_entity.type
_entity.pdbx_description
1 polymer ?
#
loop_
_entity_poly.entity_id
_entity_poly.type
_entity_poly.pdbx_seq_one_letter_code
_entity_poly.pdbx_strand_id
1 'polypeptide(L)'
;IYNYEDKTPTITDERFEDRLDWNGSKKTNDLQDGSIYILNVTYNDSGVYQCFFKRTLSYTYYEFNTNATKIIHINVVAKATRGMASILSEVMMYVSIIGLQLWLVVEMVYCYRKIAAAGEEALRESAAEYLAIASESKDNCVGVQ
;
A
#
# COMPACT_ATOMS: atom_id res chain seq x y z
N ILE A 1 25.50 -16.09 -21.05
CA ILE A 1 25.03 -14.85 -21.71
C ILE A 1 25.84 -13.64 -21.27
N TYR A 2 26.07 -13.44 -19.97
CA TYR A 2 26.78 -12.27 -19.45
C TYR A 2 27.71 -12.68 -18.31
N ASN A 3 28.96 -12.25 -18.36
CA ASN A 3 29.94 -12.43 -17.30
C ASN A 3 30.54 -11.06 -16.92
N TYR A 4 30.68 -10.81 -15.63
CA TYR A 4 31.20 -9.54 -15.11
C TYR A 4 32.25 -9.84 -14.06
N GLU A 5 33.50 -9.58 -14.43
CA GLU A 5 34.69 -9.87 -13.63
C GLU A 5 35.63 -8.67 -13.71
N ASP A 6 36.24 -8.29 -12.58
CA ASP A 6 37.21 -7.18 -12.51
C ASP A 6 36.79 -5.88 -13.20
N LYS A 7 35.51 -5.51 -13.07
CA LYS A 7 34.88 -4.32 -13.68
C LYS A 7 34.80 -4.35 -15.20
N THR A 8 34.98 -5.53 -15.80
CA THR A 8 34.86 -5.74 -17.24
C THR A 8 33.65 -6.61 -17.56
N PRO A 9 32.68 -6.10 -18.35
CA PRO A 9 31.57 -6.90 -18.84
C PRO A 9 32.00 -7.69 -20.08
N THR A 10 31.60 -8.96 -20.14
CA THR A 10 31.82 -9.84 -21.30
C THR A 10 30.51 -10.53 -21.66
N ILE A 11 30.12 -10.39 -22.93
CA ILE A 11 28.91 -11.02 -23.48
C ILE A 11 29.35 -12.30 -24.18
N THR A 12 28.68 -13.41 -23.87
CA THR A 12 29.04 -14.75 -24.38
C THR A 12 28.09 -15.27 -25.45
N ASP A 13 26.95 -14.60 -25.66
CA ASP A 13 25.89 -15.02 -26.58
C ASP A 13 25.60 -13.87 -27.56
N GLU A 14 25.78 -14.11 -28.85
CA GLU A 14 25.59 -13.14 -29.95
C GLU A 14 24.19 -12.52 -29.95
N ARG A 15 23.15 -13.25 -29.51
CA ARG A 15 21.76 -12.75 -29.47
C ARG A 15 21.57 -11.56 -28.53
N PHE A 16 22.49 -11.42 -27.58
CA PHE A 16 22.48 -10.40 -26.54
C PHE A 16 23.62 -9.39 -26.70
N GLU A 17 24.40 -9.50 -27.78
CA GLU A 17 25.45 -8.53 -28.13
C GLU A 17 24.83 -7.15 -28.32
N ASP A 18 25.53 -6.12 -27.85
CA ASP A 18 25.11 -4.70 -27.84
C ASP A 18 23.77 -4.37 -27.16
N ARG A 19 23.11 -5.35 -26.52
CA ARG A 19 21.81 -5.18 -25.85
C ARG A 19 21.91 -5.27 -24.33
N LEU A 20 23.01 -5.79 -23.79
CA LEU A 20 23.20 -5.95 -22.36
C LEU A 20 24.03 -4.83 -21.76
N ASP A 21 23.56 -4.27 -20.66
CA ASP A 21 24.30 -3.26 -19.89
C ASP A 21 24.29 -3.55 -18.38
N TRP A 22 25.34 -3.13 -17.67
CA TRP A 22 25.50 -3.33 -16.23
C TRP A 22 24.79 -2.24 -15.42
N ASN A 23 23.87 -2.67 -14.56
CA ASN A 23 23.19 -1.79 -13.60
C ASN A 23 23.43 -2.14 -12.13
N GLY A 24 24.23 -3.16 -11.84
CA GLY A 24 24.60 -3.52 -10.48
C GLY A 24 25.56 -2.51 -9.83
N SER A 25 26.21 -2.93 -8.75
CA SER A 25 27.15 -2.08 -8.01
C SER A 25 28.25 -1.54 -8.94
N LYS A 26 28.42 -0.21 -8.94
CA LYS A 26 29.42 0.49 -9.75
C LYS A 26 30.56 0.95 -8.83
N LYS A 27 31.79 0.93 -9.35
CA LYS A 27 33.00 1.46 -8.69
C LYS A 27 33.44 0.72 -7.42
N THR A 28 32.89 -0.46 -7.13
CA THR A 28 33.35 -1.35 -6.04
C THR A 28 33.83 -2.68 -6.61
N ASN A 29 34.80 -3.31 -5.93
CA ASN A 29 35.17 -4.70 -6.20
C ASN A 29 34.22 -5.66 -5.45
N ASP A 30 33.62 -5.18 -4.36
CA ASP A 30 32.58 -5.91 -3.65
C ASP A 30 31.23 -5.73 -4.35
N LEU A 31 30.85 -6.71 -5.16
CA LEU A 31 29.61 -6.73 -5.92
C LEU A 31 28.51 -7.40 -5.08
N GLN A 32 27.67 -6.58 -4.44
CA GLN A 32 26.51 -7.07 -3.68
C GLN A 32 25.23 -7.09 -4.52
N ASP A 33 25.08 -6.12 -5.42
CA ASP A 33 24.01 -6.07 -6.42
C ASP A 33 24.60 -6.39 -7.80
N GLY A 34 24.09 -7.45 -8.42
CA GLY A 34 24.42 -7.83 -9.78
C GLY A 34 23.19 -7.83 -10.67
N SER A 35 22.86 -6.64 -11.15
CA SER A 35 21.71 -6.39 -12.02
C SER A 35 22.19 -6.02 -13.43
N ILE A 36 21.51 -6.56 -14.45
CA ILE A 36 21.75 -6.26 -15.86
C ILE A 36 20.48 -5.74 -16.51
N TYR A 37 20.63 -4.88 -17.51
CA TYR A 37 19.54 -4.46 -18.38
C TYR A 37 19.61 -5.18 -19.72
N ILE A 38 18.43 -5.51 -20.25
CA ILE A 38 18.24 -5.99 -21.62
C ILE A 38 17.56 -4.88 -22.39
N LEU A 39 18.26 -4.29 -23.35
CA LEU A 39 17.75 -3.24 -24.23
C LEU A 39 17.04 -3.87 -25.43
N ASN A 40 16.01 -3.19 -25.92
CA ASN A 40 15.18 -3.63 -27.06
C ASN A 40 14.65 -5.06 -26.86
N VAL A 41 13.87 -5.28 -25.79
CA VAL A 41 13.32 -6.59 -25.43
C VAL A 41 12.35 -7.10 -26.51
N THR A 42 12.45 -8.39 -26.84
CA THR A 42 11.62 -9.11 -27.81
C THR A 42 10.98 -10.34 -27.17
N TYR A 43 9.97 -10.94 -27.81
CA TYR A 43 9.31 -12.14 -27.27
C TYR A 43 10.27 -13.33 -27.07
N ASN A 44 11.36 -13.38 -27.85
CA ASN A 44 12.38 -14.43 -27.77
C ASN A 44 13.24 -14.36 -26.49
N ASP A 45 13.18 -13.24 -25.77
CA ASP A 45 13.87 -13.07 -24.49
C ASP A 45 13.04 -13.64 -23.31
N SER A 46 11.90 -14.27 -23.59
CA SER A 46 11.11 -14.99 -22.57
C SER A 46 11.79 -16.30 -22.22
N GLY A 47 11.98 -16.56 -20.93
CA GLY A 47 12.66 -17.77 -20.47
C GLY A 47 13.04 -17.74 -19.01
N VAL A 48 13.88 -18.71 -18.64
CA VAL A 48 14.41 -18.84 -17.28
C VAL A 48 15.88 -18.46 -17.30
N TYR A 49 16.21 -17.42 -16.55
CA TYR A 49 17.55 -16.90 -16.39
C TYR A 49 18.14 -17.38 -15.09
N GLN A 50 19.42 -17.77 -15.11
CA GLN A 50 20.12 -18.24 -13.94
C GLN A 50 21.38 -17.39 -13.73
N CYS A 51 21.45 -16.76 -12.56
CA CYS A 51 22.58 -15.95 -12.15
C CYS A 51 23.45 -16.74 -11.20
N PHE A 52 24.76 -16.72 -11.43
CA PHE A 52 25.77 -17.36 -10.58
C PHE A 52 26.67 -16.30 -9.98
N PHE A 53 26.69 -16.23 -8.66
CA PHE A 53 27.59 -15.36 -7.91
C PHE A 53 28.66 -16.24 -7.27
N LYS A 54 29.92 -15.96 -7.58
CA LYS A 54 31.08 -16.55 -6.91
C LYS A 54 31.78 -15.44 -6.16
N ARG A 55 31.92 -15.58 -4.84
CA ARG A 55 32.55 -14.58 -3.99
C ARG A 55 33.60 -15.23 -3.12
N THR A 56 34.73 -14.55 -3.00
CA THR A 56 35.81 -14.88 -2.06
C THR A 56 35.77 -13.84 -0.95
N LEU A 57 35.39 -14.26 0.25
CA LEU A 57 35.37 -13.43 1.44
C LEU A 57 36.73 -13.54 2.13
N SER A 58 37.48 -12.45 2.16
CA SER A 58 38.77 -12.37 2.85
C SER A 58 38.54 -11.97 4.31
N TYR A 59 38.80 -12.88 5.24
CA TYR A 59 38.88 -12.58 6.67
C TYR A 59 40.34 -12.45 7.10
N THR A 60 40.59 -11.96 8.31
CA THR A 60 41.96 -11.71 8.82
C THR A 60 42.84 -12.96 8.84
N TYR A 61 42.26 -14.15 9.00
CA TYR A 61 43.00 -15.40 9.22
C TYR A 61 42.73 -16.49 8.18
N TYR A 62 41.73 -16.31 7.31
CA TYR A 62 41.35 -17.29 6.30
C TYR A 62 40.54 -16.64 5.19
N GLU A 63 40.50 -17.29 4.03
CA GLU A 63 39.60 -16.94 2.94
C GLU A 63 38.47 -17.95 2.86
N PHE A 64 37.26 -17.47 2.58
CA PHE A 64 36.08 -18.31 2.42
C PHE A 64 35.44 -18.09 1.05
N ASN A 65 35.37 -19.16 0.27
CA ASN A 65 34.72 -19.14 -1.03
C ASN A 65 33.26 -19.54 -0.88
N THR A 66 32.36 -18.68 -1.34
CA THR A 66 30.92 -18.94 -1.36
C THR A 66 30.37 -18.77 -2.77
N ASN A 67 29.39 -19.60 -3.11
CA ASN A 67 28.63 -19.49 -4.34
C ASN A 67 27.14 -19.34 -4.04
N ALA A 68 26.48 -18.45 -4.76
CA ALA A 68 25.04 -18.27 -4.68
C ALA A 68 24.45 -18.35 -6.09
N THR A 69 23.36 -19.09 -6.21
CA THR A 69 22.63 -19.24 -7.47
C THR A 69 21.24 -18.65 -7.31
N LYS A 70 20.81 -17.84 -8.27
CA LYS A 70 19.46 -17.27 -8.33
C LYS A 70 18.82 -17.58 -9.67
N ILE A 71 17.55 -17.95 -9.63
CA ILE A 71 16.77 -18.29 -10.82
C ILE A 71 15.68 -17.23 -10.96
N ILE A 72 15.54 -16.67 -12.16
CA ILE A 72 14.63 -15.59 -12.49
C ILE A 72 13.82 -16.04 -13.70
N HIS A 73 12.49 -16.06 -13.55
CA HIS A 73 11.57 -16.38 -14.64
C HIS A 73 11.12 -15.07 -15.28
N ILE A 74 11.40 -14.89 -16.57
CA ILE A 74 11.04 -13.71 -17.34
C ILE A 74 10.05 -14.12 -18.43
N ASN A 75 8.92 -13.41 -18.49
CA ASN A 75 7.93 -13.58 -19.55
C ASN A 75 7.66 -12.22 -20.20
N VAL A 76 7.91 -12.11 -21.50
CA VAL A 76 7.73 -10.88 -22.25
C VAL A 76 6.31 -10.80 -22.77
N VAL A 77 5.60 -9.73 -22.41
CA VAL A 77 4.21 -9.48 -22.81
C VAL A 77 4.11 -8.19 -23.63
N ALA A 78 3.17 -8.14 -24.56
CA ALA A 78 2.96 -6.98 -25.45
C ALA A 78 2.68 -5.68 -24.69
N LYS A 79 1.97 -5.79 -23.57
CA LYS A 79 1.52 -4.67 -22.76
C LYS A 79 1.66 -5.03 -21.30
N ALA A 80 2.33 -4.17 -20.53
CA ALA A 80 2.42 -4.33 -19.09
C ALA A 80 1.03 -4.26 -18.46
N THR A 81 0.60 -5.35 -17.82
CA THR A 81 -0.63 -5.39 -17.04
C THR A 81 -0.33 -5.01 -15.60
N ARG A 82 -1.20 -4.20 -14.97
CA ARG A 82 -1.10 -3.93 -13.52
C ARG A 82 -1.18 -5.24 -12.76
N GLY A 83 -0.35 -5.40 -11.73
CA GLY A 83 -0.36 -6.60 -10.90
C GLY A 83 -1.72 -6.81 -10.24
N MET A 84 -2.20 -8.07 -10.22
CA MET A 84 -3.48 -8.44 -9.61
C MET A 84 -3.63 -7.89 -8.19
N ALA A 85 -2.55 -7.94 -7.40
CA ALA A 85 -2.52 -7.40 -6.04
C ALA A 85 -2.79 -5.88 -5.99
N SER A 86 -2.21 -5.10 -6.93
CA SER A 86 -2.42 -3.65 -6.99
C SER A 86 -3.86 -3.29 -7.36
N ILE A 87 -4.46 -4.04 -8.30
CA ILE A 87 -5.86 -3.84 -8.70
C ILE A 87 -6.78 -4.19 -7.53
N LEU A 88 -6.55 -5.33 -6.88
CA LEU A 88 -7.36 -5.76 -5.74
C LEU A 88 -7.25 -4.80 -4.55
N SER A 89 -6.04 -4.32 -4.22
CA SER A 89 -5.85 -3.37 -3.13
C SER A 89 -6.57 -2.06 -3.38
N GLU A 90 -6.60 -1.58 -4.63
CA GLU A 90 -7.29 -0.36 -5.02
C GLU A 90 -8.81 -0.52 -4.85
N VAL A 91 -9.38 -1.63 -5.32
CA VAL A 91 -10.81 -1.93 -5.14
C VAL A 91 -11.19 -2.09 -3.67
N MET A 92 -10.41 -2.87 -2.91
CA MET A 92 -10.65 -3.10 -1.48
C MET A 92 -10.59 -1.79 -0.67
N MET A 93 -9.70 -0.87 -1.04
CA MET A 93 -9.62 0.46 -0.42
C MET A 93 -10.93 1.22 -0.61
N TYR A 94 -11.46 1.30 -1.85
CA TYR A 94 -12.72 2.01 -2.11
C TYR A 94 -13.91 1.37 -1.41
N VAL A 95 -14.01 0.03 -1.41
CA VAL A 95 -15.09 -0.69 -0.71
C VAL A 95 -15.07 -0.39 0.78
N SER A 96 -13.89 -0.40 1.40
CA SER A 96 -13.72 -0.09 2.83
C SER A 96 -14.10 1.36 3.14
N ILE A 97 -13.68 2.32 2.31
CA ILE A 97 -14.03 3.74 2.48
C ILE A 97 -15.55 3.93 2.41
N ILE A 98 -16.21 3.37 1.39
CA ILE A 98 -17.66 3.51 1.22
C ILE A 98 -18.40 2.84 2.37
N GLY A 99 -17.99 1.64 2.77
CA GLY A 99 -18.59 0.90 3.89
C GLY A 99 -18.51 1.67 5.21
N LEU A 100 -17.32 2.19 5.54
CA LEU A 100 -17.11 3.00 6.74
C LEU A 100 -17.90 4.31 6.69
N GLN A 101 -17.96 4.97 5.53
CA GLN A 101 -18.73 6.19 5.37
C GLN A 101 -20.23 5.96 5.58
N LEU A 102 -20.79 4.90 5.00
CA LEU A 102 -22.19 4.54 5.20
C LEU A 102 -22.47 4.18 6.66
N TRP A 103 -21.57 3.42 7.29
CA TRP A 103 -21.70 3.08 8.71
C TRP A 103 -21.72 4.32 9.60
N LEU A 104 -20.80 5.27 9.38
CA LEU A 104 -20.81 6.55 10.10
C LEU A 104 -22.10 7.34 9.87
N VAL A 105 -22.61 7.40 8.64
CA VAL A 105 -23.88 8.08 8.35
C VAL A 105 -25.05 7.41 9.06
N VAL A 106 -25.08 6.08 9.12
CA VAL A 106 -26.11 5.33 9.86
C VAL A 106 -26.06 5.67 11.36
N GLU A 107 -24.88 5.64 11.98
CA GLU A 107 -24.70 6.01 13.39
C GLU A 107 -25.08 7.47 13.65
N MET A 108 -24.71 8.38 12.76
CA MET A 108 -25.07 9.80 12.85
C MET A 108 -26.58 10.01 12.79
N VAL A 109 -27.28 9.34 11.86
CA VAL A 109 -28.74 9.43 11.74
C VAL A 109 -29.43 8.77 12.93
N TYR A 110 -28.93 7.61 13.37
CA TYR A 110 -29.46 6.89 14.53
C TYR A 110 -29.35 7.72 15.81
N CYS A 111 -28.15 8.24 16.10
CA CYS A 111 -27.92 9.14 17.24
C CYS A 111 -28.74 10.42 17.13
N TYR A 112 -28.80 11.03 15.94
CA TYR A 112 -29.59 12.24 15.72
C TYR A 112 -31.08 12.03 16.02
N ARG A 113 -31.68 10.94 15.50
CA ARG A 113 -33.10 10.62 15.73
C ARG A 113 -33.37 10.34 17.21
N LYS A 114 -32.47 9.60 17.87
CA LYS A 114 -32.59 9.29 19.29
C LYS A 114 -32.52 10.55 20.16
N ILE A 115 -31.57 11.44 19.89
CA ILE A 115 -31.41 12.71 20.63
C ILE A 115 -32.57 13.66 20.34
N ALA A 116 -33.04 13.74 19.09
CA ALA A 116 -34.19 14.57 18.75
C ALA A 116 -35.46 14.14 19.52
N ALA A 117 -35.72 12.83 19.62
CA ALA A 117 -36.84 12.32 20.40
C ALA A 117 -36.72 12.66 21.90
N ALA A 118 -35.53 12.48 22.50
CA ALA A 118 -35.29 12.86 23.89
C ALA A 118 -35.31 14.39 24.10
N GLY A 119 -34.90 15.16 23.10
CA GLY A 119 -34.92 16.62 23.12
C GLY A 119 -36.34 17.18 23.07
N GLU A 120 -37.23 16.57 22.29
CA GLU A 120 -38.65 16.93 22.27
C GLU A 120 -39.31 16.69 23.63
N GLU A 121 -38.99 15.60 24.31
CA GLU A 121 -39.48 15.31 25.67
C GLU A 121 -38.97 16.33 26.70
N ALA A 122 -37.67 16.65 26.70
CA ALA A 122 -37.10 17.67 27.59
C ALA A 122 -37.66 19.09 27.31
N LEU A 123 -37.94 19.41 26.05
CA LEU A 123 -38.54 20.69 25.66
C LEU A 123 -40.03 20.76 26.06
N ARG A 124 -40.74 19.62 26.07
CA ARG A 124 -42.11 19.50 26.60
C ARG A 124 -42.14 19.61 28.12
N GLU A 125 -41.21 18.96 28.83
CA GLU A 125 -41.12 19.02 30.29
C GLU A 125 -40.80 20.44 30.77
N SER A 126 -39.80 21.10 30.16
CA SER A 126 -39.49 22.50 30.47
C SER A 126 -40.68 23.43 30.18
N ALA A 127 -41.37 23.28 29.05
CA ALA A 127 -42.57 24.07 28.75
C ALA A 127 -43.72 23.83 29.74
N ALA A 128 -43.91 22.58 30.21
CA ALA A 128 -44.90 22.26 31.23
C ALA A 128 -44.56 22.88 32.59
N GLU A 129 -43.27 22.88 32.97
CA GLU A 129 -42.78 23.53 34.18
C GLU A 129 -43.00 25.05 34.15
N TYR A 130 -42.71 25.71 33.01
CA TYR A 130 -42.99 27.14 32.83
C TYR A 130 -44.49 27.48 32.92
N LEU A 131 -45.37 26.64 32.35
CA LEU A 131 -46.82 26.84 32.43
C LEU A 131 -47.34 26.61 33.86
N ALA A 132 -46.77 25.65 34.60
CA ALA A 132 -47.12 25.40 36.00
C ALA A 132 -46.78 26.61 36.89
N ILE A 133 -45.59 27.20 36.72
CA ILE A 133 -45.17 28.42 37.43
C ILE A 133 -46.12 29.60 37.13
N ALA A 134 -46.55 29.75 35.87
CA ALA A 134 -47.49 30.80 35.49
C ALA A 134 -48.92 30.58 36.05
N SER A 135 -49.36 29.34 36.22
CA SER A 135 -50.65 29.05 36.89
C SER A 135 -50.60 29.32 38.39
N GLU A 136 -49.51 28.96 39.06
CA GLU A 136 -49.34 29.22 40.50
C GLU A 136 -49.31 30.74 40.80
N SER A 137 -48.69 31.54 39.92
CA SER A 137 -48.72 33.01 40.05
C SER A 137 -50.11 33.61 39.78
N LYS A 138 -50.96 32.94 38.99
CA LYS A 138 -52.31 33.43 38.66
C LYS A 138 -53.30 33.16 39.79
N ASP A 139 -53.19 32.02 40.47
CA ASP A 139 -54.06 31.66 41.60
C ASP A 139 -53.81 32.54 42.83
N ASN A 140 -52.58 33.03 43.01
CA ASN A 140 -52.25 33.97 44.09
C ASN A 140 -52.77 35.41 43.87
N CYS A 141 -53.28 35.74 42.67
CA CYS A 141 -53.85 37.06 42.36
C CYS A 141 -55.39 37.14 42.50
N VAL A 142 -56.08 36.05 42.87
CA VAL A 142 -57.56 36.05 43.05
C VAL A 142 -57.95 36.27 44.53
N GLY A 143 -56.98 36.33 45.44
CA GLY A 143 -57.17 36.54 46.87
C GLY A 143 -56.55 37.82 47.40
N VAL A 144 -56.98 38.99 46.91
CA VAL A 144 -56.83 40.25 47.67
C VAL A 144 -58.21 40.88 47.78
N GLN A 145 -58.73 40.77 49.01
CA GLN A 145 -59.94 41.41 49.51
C GLN A 145 -59.69 42.90 49.77
#